data_AF-A0A6M4GBM3-F1
#
_entry.id   AF-A0A6M4GBM3-F1
#
_cell.length_a   1.000
_cell.length_b   1.000
_cell.length_c   1.000
_cell.angle_alpha   90.00
_cell.angle_beta   90.00
_cell.angle_gamma   90.00
#
_symmetry.space_group_name_H-M   'P 1'
#
loop_
_entity.id
_entity.type
_entity.pdbx_description
1 polymer ?
#
loop_
_entity_poly.entity_id
_entity_poly.type
_entity_poly.pdbx_seq_one_letter_code
_entity_poly.pdbx_strand_id
1 'polypeptide(L)'
;MSDTALGQDGRQHSQAQASIWRWRDAYQGDFAARMQWTLAPQYKAANHAPIIRIEKDHGLVPVERELVAGQQLRLNLSGTRDPDGDAVNL
;
A
#
# COMPACT_ATOMS: atom_id res chain seq x y z
N MET A 1 -2.40 -2.07 23.70
CA MET A 1 -1.49 -1.87 22.55
C MET A 1 -1.85 -0.55 21.91
N SER A 2 -0.90 0.37 21.79
CA SER A 2 -1.04 1.65 21.09
C SER A 2 -0.10 1.65 19.90
N ASP A 3 -0.52 2.27 18.81
CA ASP A 3 0.34 2.58 17.67
C ASP A 3 0.58 4.10 17.64
N THR A 4 1.51 4.56 16.82
CA THR A 4 1.83 5.99 16.67
C THR A 4 1.61 6.46 15.24
N ALA A 5 0.86 7.55 15.08
CA ALA A 5 0.61 8.18 13.79
C ALA A 5 0.90 9.69 13.85
N LEU A 6 1.37 10.25 12.74
CA LEU A 6 1.50 11.70 12.57
C LEU A 6 0.13 12.30 12.26
N GLY A 7 -0.32 13.24 13.09
CA GLY A 7 -1.54 14.00 12.89
C GLY A 7 -1.37 15.11 11.86
N GLN A 8 -2.49 15.62 11.33
CA GLN A 8 -2.49 16.81 10.47
C GLN A 8 -2.05 18.08 11.22
N ASP A 9 -2.03 18.05 12.55
CA ASP A 9 -1.46 19.09 13.41
C ASP A 9 0.08 19.02 13.50
N GLY A 10 0.72 18.10 12.78
CA GLY A 10 2.16 17.89 12.78
C GLY A 10 2.69 17.19 14.03
N ARG A 11 1.81 16.69 14.92
CA ARG A 11 2.20 16.02 16.17
C ARG A 11 2.06 14.52 16.05
N GLN A 12 2.85 13.79 16.83
CA GLN A 12 2.69 12.35 16.96
C GLN A 12 1.61 12.03 17.99
N HIS A 13 0.71 11.11 17.65
CA HIS A 13 -0.36 10.65 18.51
C HIS A 13 -0.21 9.15 18.75
N SER A 14 0.03 8.75 20.00
CA SER A 14 0.16 7.34 20.39
C SER A 14 -1.11 6.84 21.05
N GLN A 15 -2.02 6.23 20.27
CA GLN A 15 -3.33 5.78 20.74
C GLN A 15 -3.74 4.49 20.03
N ALA A 16 -4.75 3.78 20.55
CA ALA A 16 -5.23 2.55 19.90
C ALA A 16 -5.75 2.82 18.47
N GLN A 17 -6.41 3.96 18.25
CA GLN A 17 -6.97 4.40 16.97
C GLN A 17 -5.89 4.69 15.92
N ALA A 18 -4.66 5.00 16.34
CA ALA A 18 -3.54 5.25 15.43
C ALA A 18 -3.22 4.00 14.58
N SER A 19 -3.55 2.80 15.07
CA SER A 19 -3.41 1.54 14.32
C SER A 19 -4.22 1.51 13.01
N ILE A 20 -5.28 2.32 12.93
CA ILE A 20 -6.12 2.50 11.74
C ILE A 20 -5.76 3.81 11.04
N TRP A 21 -5.72 4.93 11.78
CA TRP A 21 -5.52 6.26 11.17
C TRP A 21 -4.19 6.36 10.40
N ARG A 22 -3.11 5.70 10.82
CA ARG A 22 -1.85 5.77 10.04
C ARG A 22 -2.00 5.43 8.54
N TRP A 23 -3.07 4.73 8.16
CA TRP A 23 -3.40 4.36 6.77
C TRP A 23 -4.44 5.26 6.09
N ARG A 24 -4.80 6.41 6.67
CA ARG A 24 -5.91 7.26 6.21
C ARG A 24 -5.83 7.69 4.76
N ASP A 25 -4.68 8.18 4.34
CA ASP A 25 -4.53 8.64 2.95
C ASP A 25 -4.71 7.45 1.98
N ALA A 26 -4.18 6.28 2.33
CA ALA A 26 -4.31 5.08 1.53
C ALA A 26 -5.77 4.58 1.44
N TYR A 27 -6.46 4.39 2.57
CA TYR A 27 -7.84 3.86 2.52
C TYR A 27 -8.85 4.87 1.97
N GLN A 28 -8.63 6.18 2.16
CA GLN A 28 -9.48 7.20 1.54
C GLN A 28 -9.24 7.29 0.03
N GLY A 29 -8.00 7.18 -0.42
CA GLY A 29 -7.66 7.11 -1.85
C GLY A 29 -8.27 5.88 -2.52
N ASP A 30 -8.17 4.70 -1.90
CA ASP A 30 -8.80 3.47 -2.40
C ASP A 30 -10.33 3.60 -2.46
N PHE A 31 -10.96 4.17 -1.43
CA PHE A 31 -12.41 4.42 -1.46
C PHE A 31 -12.82 5.38 -2.59
N ALA A 32 -12.12 6.50 -2.75
CA ALA A 32 -12.40 7.46 -3.81
C ALA A 32 -12.24 6.85 -5.22
N ALA A 33 -11.19 6.06 -5.44
CA ALA A 33 -10.98 5.36 -6.70
C ALA A 33 -12.12 4.36 -6.98
N ARG A 34 -12.54 3.57 -5.98
CA ARG A 34 -13.66 2.64 -6.11
C ARG A 34 -14.99 3.32 -6.39
N MET A 35 -15.23 4.49 -5.79
CA MET A 35 -16.40 5.30 -6.14
C MET A 35 -16.35 5.73 -7.61
N GLN A 36 -15.18 6.18 -8.08
CA GLN A 36 -14.99 6.55 -9.49
C GLN A 36 -15.21 5.37 -10.44
N TRP A 37 -14.83 4.15 -10.05
CA TRP A 37 -15.07 2.95 -10.86
C TRP A 37 -16.56 2.73 -11.15
N THR A 38 -17.45 3.10 -10.23
CA THR A 38 -18.91 2.95 -10.42
C THR A 38 -19.50 3.93 -11.43
N LEU A 39 -18.80 5.04 -11.69
CA LEU A 39 -19.22 6.09 -12.62
C LEU A 39 -18.48 5.99 -13.96
N ALA A 40 -17.34 5.30 -13.99
CA ALA A 40 -16.48 5.17 -15.14
C ALA A 40 -17.06 4.18 -16.16
N PRO A 41 -17.31 4.60 -17.42
CA PRO A 41 -17.85 3.70 -18.44
C PRO A 41 -16.81 2.68 -18.95
N GLN A 42 -15.53 2.91 -18.66
CA GLN A 42 -14.39 2.14 -19.16
C GLN A 42 -13.31 2.06 -18.10
N TYR A 43 -12.55 0.97 -18.09
CA TYR A 43 -11.42 0.76 -17.16
C TYR A 43 -10.49 1.98 -17.11
N LYS A 44 -9.97 2.42 -18.27
CA LYS A 44 -9.01 3.53 -18.38
C LYS A 44 -9.55 4.91 -17.90
N ALA A 45 -10.83 5.03 -17.58
CA ALA A 45 -11.43 6.28 -17.12
C ALA A 45 -11.37 6.45 -15.59
N ALA A 46 -10.69 5.55 -14.87
CA ALA A 46 -10.43 5.66 -13.45
C ALA A 46 -9.05 5.09 -13.10
N ASN A 47 -8.53 5.51 -11.94
CA ASN A 47 -7.25 5.04 -11.40
C ASN A 47 -7.38 3.67 -10.72
N HIS A 48 -6.35 2.85 -10.76
CA HIS A 48 -6.28 1.54 -10.12
C HIS A 48 -5.05 1.43 -9.21
N ALA A 49 -5.09 0.48 -8.28
CA ALA A 49 -3.97 0.25 -7.38
C ALA A 49 -2.80 -0.41 -8.12
N PRO A 50 -1.54 -0.08 -7.77
CA PRO A 50 -0.38 -0.75 -8.33
C PRO A 50 -0.35 -2.23 -7.93
N ILE A 51 0.27 -3.03 -8.78
CA ILE A 51 0.46 -4.46 -8.58
C ILE A 51 1.88 -4.67 -8.03
N ILE A 52 1.98 -4.85 -6.72
CA ILE A 52 3.24 -5.14 -6.03
C ILE A 52 3.73 -6.54 -6.39
N ARG A 53 5.03 -6.65 -6.68
CA ARG A 53 5.71 -7.92 -6.91
C ARG A 53 7.06 -7.93 -6.21
N ILE A 54 7.27 -8.95 -5.39
CA ILE A 54 8.53 -9.19 -4.68
C ILE A 54 9.12 -10.47 -5.27
N GLU A 55 10.16 -10.34 -6.09
CA GLU A 55 10.78 -11.47 -6.81
C GLU A 55 9.77 -12.25 -7.68
N LYS A 56 9.39 -13.46 -7.26
CA LYS A 56 8.38 -14.30 -7.91
C LYS A 56 7.00 -14.19 -7.24
N ASP A 57 6.95 -13.63 -6.03
CA ASP A 57 5.72 -13.53 -5.24
C ASP A 57 4.90 -12.31 -5.64
N HIS A 58 3.59 -12.50 -5.67
CA HIS A 58 2.59 -11.51 -6.05
C HIS A 58 1.24 -11.88 -5.43
N GLY A 59 0.31 -10.92 -5.42
CA GLY A 59 -1.03 -11.11 -4.86
C GLY A 59 -1.19 -10.48 -3.48
N LEU A 60 -2.28 -10.84 -2.79
CA LEU A 60 -2.70 -10.22 -1.51
C LEU A 60 -2.41 -11.10 -0.29
N VAL A 61 -1.55 -12.10 -0.46
CA VAL A 61 -1.13 -12.98 0.64
C VAL A 61 0.19 -12.48 1.23
N PRO A 62 0.42 -12.67 2.54
CA PRO A 62 1.71 -12.39 3.14
C PRO A 62 2.83 -13.17 2.42
N VAL A 63 3.97 -12.51 2.24
CA VAL A 63 5.18 -13.15 1.72
C VAL A 63 5.94 -13.73 2.90
N GLU A 64 6.08 -15.05 2.93
CA GLU A 64 6.81 -15.76 3.98
C GLU A 64 8.25 -16.07 3.53
N ARG A 65 9.20 -15.96 4.46
CA ARG A 65 10.62 -16.26 4.25
C ARG A 65 11.20 -16.90 5.50
N GLU A 66 11.95 -17.98 5.32
CA GLU A 66 12.79 -18.55 6.36
C GLU A 66 14.20 -17.97 6.24
N LEU A 67 14.74 -17.49 7.36
CA LEU A 67 16.05 -16.82 7.42
C LEU A 67 16.84 -17.34 8.61
N VAL A 68 18.16 -17.31 8.51
CA VAL A 68 19.08 -17.57 9.62
C VAL A 68 19.45 -16.25 10.30
N ALA A 69 19.64 -16.26 11.62
CA ALA A 69 20.10 -15.09 12.36
C ALA A 69 21.40 -14.52 11.77
N GLY A 70 21.41 -13.22 11.49
CA GLY A 70 22.54 -12.52 10.85
C GLY A 70 22.55 -12.58 9.32
N GLN A 71 21.64 -13.32 8.68
CA GLN A 71 21.48 -13.31 7.23
C GLN A 71 20.93 -11.97 6.75
N GLN A 72 21.50 -11.42 5.69
CA GLN A 72 20.94 -10.27 5.00
C GLN A 72 19.92 -10.73 3.96
N LEU A 73 18.72 -10.15 4.02
CA LEU A 73 17.67 -10.35 3.01
C LEU A 73 17.62 -9.10 2.11
N ARG A 74 17.76 -9.30 0.79
CA ARG A 74 17.53 -8.26 -0.20
C ARG A 74 16.21 -8.54 -0.92
N LEU A 75 15.25 -7.63 -0.79
CA LEU A 75 13.99 -7.73 -1.52
C LEU A 75 14.12 -7.05 -2.87
N ASN A 76 13.76 -7.75 -3.95
CA ASN A 76 13.70 -7.18 -5.28
C ASN A 76 12.24 -6.88 -5.68
N LEU A 77 11.91 -5.59 -5.79
CA LEU A 77 10.57 -5.11 -6.17
C LEU A 77 10.47 -4.67 -7.63
N SER A 78 11.50 -4.91 -8.46
CA SER A 78 11.57 -4.40 -9.84
C SER A 78 10.45 -4.89 -10.77
N GLY A 79 9.69 -5.90 -10.35
CA GLY A 79 8.53 -6.39 -11.09
C GLY A 79 7.22 -5.69 -10.73
N THR A 80 7.24 -4.77 -9.76
CA THR A 80 6.10 -3.94 -9.37
C THR A 80 5.77 -2.99 -10.51
N ARG A 81 4.48 -2.83 -10.79
CA ARG A 81 4.01 -1.96 -11.86
C ARG A 81 2.66 -1.37 -11.52
N ASP A 82 2.40 -0.21 -12.09
CA ASP A 82 1.08 0.39 -12.11
C ASP A 82 0.33 -0.03 -13.40
N PRO A 83 -0.92 -0.51 -13.32
CA PRO A 83 -1.69 -0.93 -14.49
C PRO A 83 -2.15 0.24 -15.37
N ASP A 84 -2.21 1.46 -14.84
CA ASP A 84 -2.55 2.68 -15.57
C ASP A 84 -1.32 3.34 -16.20
N GLY A 85 -0.12 2.87 -15.84
CA GLY A 85 1.16 3.34 -16.37
C GLY A 85 1.79 4.45 -15.55
N ASP A 86 1.25 4.73 -14.36
CA ASP A 86 1.79 5.73 -13.45
C ASP A 86 3.13 5.30 -12.83
N ALA A 87 3.92 6.28 -12.41
CA ALA A 87 5.16 6.02 -11.71
C ALA A 87 4.88 5.48 -10.30
N VAL A 88 5.43 4.31 -9.97
CA VAL A 88 5.36 3.74 -8.62
C VAL A 88 6.54 4.24 -7.79
N ASN A 89 6.26 4.88 -6.66
CA ASN A 89 7.26 5.20 -5.65
C ASN A 89 7.28 4.09 -4.58
N LEU A 90 8.43 3.44 -4.40
CA LEU A 90 8.63 2.27 -3.54
C LEU A 90 9.40 2.64 -2.27
#